data_AF-F4WUE5-F1
#
_entry.id   AF-F4WUE5-F1
#
_cell.length_a   1.000
_cell.length_b   1.000
_cell.length_c   1.000
_cell.angle_alpha   90.00
_cell.angle_beta   90.00
_cell.angle_gamma   90.00
#
_symmetry.space_group_name_H-M   'P 1'
#
loop_
_entity.id
_entity.type
_entity.pdbx_description
1 polymer ?
#
loop_
_entity_poly.entity_id
_entity_poly.type
_entity_poly.pdbx_seq_one_letter_code
_entity_poly.pdbx_strand_id
1 'polypeptide(L)'
;MSVYEPNFRHLQEVLIFCFNMKKSTAEAHQMLSNTYGEAAISERTCREWFQCFKNGDFDVEDRYSGGREKIFEDAELEVLLDQDSCQNQKELARSLGMTQPAISKRLKAMGMIQKQGNWVPYELKSRDVERRLFAYEQLKGKDGSDFCIAL
;
A
#
# COMPACT_ATOMS: atom_id res chain seq x y z
N MET A 1 30.54 -25.93 -3.20
CA MET A 1 30.08 -25.30 -1.94
C MET A 1 29.25 -24.09 -2.35
N SER A 2 27.99 -23.98 -1.92
CA SER A 2 27.22 -22.76 -2.14
C SER A 2 27.85 -21.63 -1.33
N VAL A 3 28.31 -20.57 -1.99
CA VAL A 3 28.78 -19.36 -1.31
C VAL A 3 27.55 -18.58 -0.88
N TYR A 4 27.45 -18.26 0.41
CA TYR A 4 26.36 -17.44 0.92
C TYR A 4 26.54 -16.00 0.42
N GLU A 5 25.55 -15.50 -0.33
CA GLU A 5 25.51 -14.10 -0.74
C GLU A 5 24.68 -13.29 0.27
N PRO A 6 25.30 -12.35 1.00
CA PRO A 6 24.59 -11.55 1.98
C PRO A 6 23.63 -10.59 1.29
N ASN A 7 22.41 -10.48 1.82
CA ASN A 7 21.50 -9.41 1.41
C ASN A 7 21.86 -8.09 2.12
N PHE A 8 21.33 -6.98 1.62
CA PHE A 8 21.64 -5.66 2.16
C PHE A 8 21.28 -5.52 3.66
N ARG A 9 20.15 -6.09 4.08
CA ARG A 9 19.69 -6.12 5.48
C ARG A 9 20.73 -6.78 6.39
N HIS A 10 21.24 -7.94 6.00
CA HIS A 10 22.29 -8.67 6.72
C HIS A 10 23.55 -7.82 6.87
N LEU A 11 23.99 -7.15 5.80
CA LEU A 11 25.16 -6.27 5.84
C LEU A 11 24.96 -5.09 6.81
N GLN A 12 23.77 -4.51 6.87
CA GLN A 12 23.43 -3.44 7.82
C GLN A 12 23.42 -3.94 9.27
N GLU A 13 22.84 -5.10 9.54
CA GLU A 13 22.84 -5.72 10.88
C GLU A 13 24.28 -5.98 11.36
N VAL A 14 25.16 -6.45 10.47
CA VAL A 14 26.59 -6.60 10.77
C VAL A 14 27.26 -5.25 11.05
N LEU A 15 26.92 -4.18 10.32
CA LEU A 15 27.44 -2.84 10.60
C LEU A 15 27.00 -2.33 11.99
N ILE A 16 25.74 -2.55 12.38
CA ILE A 16 25.24 -2.20 13.72
C ILE A 16 26.03 -2.96 14.78
N PHE A 17 26.27 -4.25 14.56
CA PHE A 17 27.11 -5.06 15.44
C PHE A 17 28.53 -4.47 15.57
N CYS A 18 29.18 -4.12 14.45
CA CYS A 18 30.49 -3.48 14.46
C CYS A 18 30.49 -2.13 15.21
N PHE A 19 29.46 -1.32 15.02
CA PHE A 19 29.29 -0.04 15.72
C PHE A 19 29.16 -0.23 17.24
N ASN A 20 28.37 -1.22 17.66
CA ASN A 20 28.22 -1.57 19.09
C ASN A 20 29.52 -2.10 19.69
N MET A 21 30.32 -2.82 18.90
CA MET A 21 31.68 -3.24 19.26
C MET A 21 32.71 -2.09 19.30
N LYS A 22 32.30 -0.84 19.07
CA LYS A 22 33.16 0.35 19.03
C LYS A 22 34.24 0.28 17.94
N LYS A 23 33.97 -0.45 16.85
CA LYS A 23 34.83 -0.45 15.67
C LYS A 23 34.69 0.86 14.90
N SER A 24 35.77 1.26 14.24
CA SER A 24 35.74 2.37 13.29
C SER A 24 35.10 1.94 11.97
N THR A 25 34.66 2.91 11.17
CA THR A 25 34.10 2.67 9.83
C THR A 25 35.08 1.91 8.93
N ALA A 26 36.37 2.23 9.00
CA ALA A 26 37.41 1.58 8.21
C ALA A 26 37.58 0.11 8.61
N GLU A 27 37.62 -0.19 9.92
CA GLU A 27 37.69 -1.57 10.41
C GLU A 27 36.45 -2.37 10.03
N ALA A 28 35.26 -1.81 10.18
CA ALA A 28 34.01 -2.47 9.81
C ALA A 28 33.95 -2.76 8.30
N HIS A 29 34.36 -1.81 7.46
CA HIS A 29 34.46 -2.04 6.02
C HIS A 29 35.47 -3.15 5.70
N GLN A 30 36.66 -3.12 6.30
CA GLN A 30 37.69 -4.12 6.05
C GLN A 30 37.22 -5.52 6.46
N MET A 31 36.52 -5.65 7.60
CA MET A 31 35.91 -6.91 8.05
C MET A 31 34.88 -7.43 7.03
N LEU A 32 34.01 -6.56 6.53
CA LEU A 32 33.00 -6.93 5.54
C LEU A 32 33.62 -7.33 4.20
N SER A 33 34.59 -6.56 3.70
CA SER A 33 35.29 -6.87 2.44
C SER A 33 36.08 -8.17 2.53
N ASN A 34 36.72 -8.45 3.66
CA ASN A 34 37.44 -9.70 3.86
C ASN A 34 36.51 -10.92 3.95
N THR A 35 35.27 -10.73 4.42
CA THR A 35 34.31 -11.82 4.66
C THR A 35 33.44 -12.09 3.43
N TYR A 36 32.98 -11.03 2.76
CA TYR A 36 32.00 -11.09 1.67
C TYR A 36 32.56 -10.72 0.30
N GLY A 37 33.81 -10.26 0.22
CA GLY A 37 34.46 -9.90 -1.04
C GLY A 37 33.69 -8.82 -1.81
N GLU A 38 33.35 -9.11 -3.06
CA GLU A 38 32.59 -8.20 -3.94
C GLU A 38 31.16 -7.95 -3.48
N ALA A 39 30.58 -8.85 -2.68
CA ALA A 39 29.24 -8.67 -2.11
C ALA A 39 29.23 -7.72 -0.89
N ALA A 40 30.40 -7.20 -0.48
CA ALA A 40 30.48 -6.22 0.60
C ALA A 40 29.96 -4.84 0.16
N ILE A 41 29.36 -4.12 1.09
CA ILE A 41 28.99 -2.71 0.89
C ILE A 41 30.23 -1.84 0.65
N SER A 42 30.05 -0.80 -0.18
CA SER A 42 31.10 0.18 -0.45
C SER A 42 31.50 0.96 0.80
N GLU A 43 32.74 1.45 0.84
CA GLU A 43 33.23 2.33 1.91
C GLU A 43 32.33 3.54 2.14
N ARG A 44 31.82 4.13 1.05
CA ARG A 44 30.90 5.26 1.10
C ARG A 44 29.63 4.92 1.87
N THR A 45 29.00 3.81 1.51
CA THR A 45 27.78 3.33 2.15
C THR A 45 28.04 3.01 3.63
N CYS A 46 29.17 2.36 3.94
CA CYS A 46 29.58 2.09 5.33
C CYS A 46 29.68 3.38 6.16
N ARG A 47 30.31 4.43 5.62
CA ARG A 47 30.43 5.73 6.30
C ARG A 47 29.09 6.42 6.52
N GLU A 48 28.22 6.41 5.51
CA GLU A 48 26.88 6.99 5.60
C GLU A 48 26.07 6.32 6.73
N TRP A 49 26.11 4.99 6.83
CA TRP A 49 25.47 4.25 7.94
C TRP A 49 26.05 4.58 9.30
N PHE A 50 27.38 4.58 9.41
CA PHE A 50 28.05 4.94 10.67
C PHE A 50 27.67 6.36 11.13
N GLN A 51 27.43 7.29 10.20
CA GLN A 51 26.93 8.61 10.55
C GLN A 51 25.50 8.58 11.07
N CYS A 52 24.65 7.70 10.55
CA CYS A 52 23.27 7.52 11.00
C CYS A 52 23.21 6.91 12.41
N PHE A 53 24.03 5.89 12.67
CA PHE A 53 24.13 5.26 13.99
C PHE A 53 24.61 6.25 15.06
N LYS A 54 25.52 7.16 14.71
CA LYS A 54 25.93 8.27 15.60
C LYS A 54 24.79 9.23 15.92
N ASN A 55 23.84 9.40 15.00
CA ASN A 55 22.66 10.23 15.19
C ASN A 55 21.52 9.47 15.91
N GLY A 56 21.75 8.20 16.30
CA GLY A 56 20.74 7.36 16.97
C GLY A 56 19.72 6.72 16.03
N ASP A 57 19.94 6.80 14.71
CA ASP A 57 19.06 6.18 13.73
C ASP A 57 19.59 4.80 13.33
N PHE A 58 18.88 3.76 13.76
CA PHE A 58 19.19 2.35 13.52
C PHE A 58 18.15 1.65 12.64
N ASP A 59 17.22 2.38 12.03
CA ASP A 59 16.13 1.76 11.29
C ASP A 59 16.66 1.00 10.05
N VAL A 60 16.26 -0.27 9.95
CA VAL A 60 16.75 -1.26 8.97
C VAL A 60 15.86 -1.31 7.73
N GLU A 61 14.62 -0.82 7.81
CA GLU A 61 13.61 -1.05 6.76
C GLU A 61 13.36 0.16 5.87
N ASP A 62 13.53 1.39 6.39
CA ASP A 62 12.90 2.57 5.78
C ASP A 62 13.73 3.21 4.65
N ARG A 63 15.05 3.00 4.63
CA ARG A 63 15.93 3.74 3.70
C ARG A 63 16.11 3.10 2.33
N TYR A 64 15.96 1.78 2.21
CA TYR A 64 16.07 1.05 0.93
C TYR A 64 14.74 0.90 0.19
N SER A 65 13.62 1.14 0.88
CA SER A 65 12.31 1.34 0.25
C SER A 65 12.12 2.79 -0.24
N GLY A 66 13.18 3.61 -0.18
CA GLY A 66 13.27 5.00 -0.63
C GLY A 66 13.18 5.21 -2.14
N GLY A 67 12.23 4.56 -2.81
CA GLY A 67 11.52 5.26 -3.86
C GLY A 67 10.80 6.40 -3.19
N ARG A 68 11.19 7.64 -3.46
CA ARG A 68 10.43 8.83 -3.09
C ARG A 68 9.01 8.62 -3.64
N GLU A 69 8.12 8.09 -2.83
CA GLU A 69 6.71 8.05 -3.17
C GLU A 69 6.35 9.50 -3.33
N LYS A 70 5.97 9.88 -4.56
CA LYS A 70 5.30 11.16 -4.75
C LYS A 70 4.07 11.04 -3.87
N ILE A 71 4.12 11.66 -2.71
CA ILE A 71 2.99 11.80 -1.82
C ILE A 71 2.03 12.70 -2.61
N PHE A 72 1.05 12.09 -3.26
CA PHE A 72 -0.12 12.80 -3.72
C PHE A 72 -1.17 12.71 -2.62
N GLU A 73 -1.98 13.76 -2.51
CA GLU A 73 -3.00 13.85 -1.48
C GLU A 73 -4.04 12.76 -1.72
N ASP A 74 -4.46 12.08 -0.64
CA ASP A 74 -5.54 11.09 -0.72
C ASP A 74 -6.81 11.69 -1.31
N ALA A 75 -7.03 12.98 -1.07
CA ALA A 75 -8.13 13.76 -1.62
C ALA A 75 -8.20 13.72 -3.16
N GLU A 76 -7.07 13.78 -3.87
CA GLU A 76 -7.08 13.73 -5.34
C GLU A 76 -7.48 12.35 -5.86
N LEU A 77 -7.07 11.29 -5.14
CA LEU A 77 -7.45 9.92 -5.47
C LEU A 77 -8.93 9.67 -5.19
N GLU A 78 -9.43 10.16 -4.06
CA GLU A 78 -10.83 10.05 -3.65
C GLU A 78 -11.75 10.73 -4.66
N VAL A 79 -11.41 11.94 -5.13
CA VAL A 79 -12.22 12.65 -6.13
C VAL A 79 -12.37 11.86 -7.44
N LEU A 80 -11.32 11.16 -7.88
CA LEU A 80 -11.39 10.32 -9.07
C LEU A 80 -12.25 9.07 -8.84
N LEU A 81 -12.14 8.46 -7.66
CA LEU A 81 -12.93 7.28 -7.28
C LEU A 81 -14.42 7.60 -7.10
N ASP A 82 -14.76 8.79 -6.60
CA ASP A 82 -16.14 9.25 -6.46
C ASP A 82 -16.81 9.52 -7.81
N GLN A 83 -16.04 9.93 -8.82
CA GLN A 83 -16.54 10.13 -10.18
C GLN A 83 -16.83 8.79 -10.87
N ASP A 84 -15.93 7.82 -10.73
CA ASP A 84 -16.11 6.47 -11.28
C ASP A 84 -15.37 5.42 -10.43
N SER A 85 -16.14 4.72 -9.61
CA SER A 85 -15.62 3.68 -8.72
C SER A 85 -15.11 2.44 -9.47
N CYS A 86 -15.38 2.31 -10.77
CA CYS A 86 -15.04 1.14 -11.58
C CYS A 86 -13.73 1.31 -12.38
N GLN A 87 -13.02 2.43 -12.22
CA GLN A 87 -11.79 2.71 -12.95
C GLN A 87 -10.68 1.69 -12.68
N ASN A 88 -9.84 1.46 -13.70
CA ASN A 88 -8.68 0.61 -13.53
C ASN A 88 -7.48 1.39 -12.98
N GLN A 89 -6.57 0.69 -12.28
CA GLN A 89 -5.39 1.33 -11.69
C GLN A 89 -4.44 1.96 -12.73
N LYS A 90 -4.48 1.52 -14.00
CA LYS A 90 -3.65 2.10 -15.08
C LYS A 90 -4.20 3.45 -15.56
N GLU A 91 -5.51 3.61 -15.58
CA GLU A 91 -6.20 4.86 -15.90
C GLU A 91 -5.98 5.88 -14.79
N LEU A 92 -6.16 5.47 -13.53
CA LEU A 92 -5.82 6.30 -12.37
C LEU A 92 -4.36 6.76 -12.41
N ALA A 93 -3.44 5.84 -12.71
CA ALA A 93 -2.03 6.15 -12.87
C ALA A 93 -1.78 7.16 -14.01
N ARG A 94 -2.47 7.04 -15.14
CA ARG A 94 -2.36 7.96 -16.26
C ARG A 94 -2.90 9.36 -15.91
N SER A 95 -4.05 9.42 -15.24
CA SER A 95 -4.68 10.68 -14.82
C SER A 95 -3.83 11.44 -13.79
N LEU A 96 -3.22 10.71 -12.85
CA LEU A 96 -2.40 11.30 -11.77
C LEU A 96 -0.92 11.43 -12.15
N GLY A 97 -0.49 10.98 -13.34
CA GLY A 97 0.92 10.99 -13.74
C GLY A 97 1.81 10.11 -12.86
N MET A 98 1.25 9.03 -12.32
CA MET A 98 1.89 8.10 -11.38
C MET A 98 2.18 6.75 -12.02
N THR A 99 2.96 5.93 -11.33
CA THR A 99 3.14 4.52 -11.69
C THR A 99 2.00 3.70 -11.08
N GLN A 100 1.56 2.66 -11.79
CA GLN A 100 0.49 1.77 -11.31
C GLN A 100 0.81 1.11 -9.94
N PRO A 101 2.05 0.74 -9.60
CA PRO A 101 2.40 0.25 -8.27
C PRO A 101 2.16 1.29 -7.15
N ALA A 102 2.42 2.57 -7.40
CA ALA A 102 2.17 3.63 -6.42
C ALA A 102 0.67 3.76 -6.11
N ILE A 103 -0.18 3.72 -7.13
CA ILE A 103 -1.65 3.69 -6.97
C ILE A 103 -2.08 2.46 -6.18
N SER A 104 -1.54 1.28 -6.51
CA SER A 104 -1.87 0.02 -5.82
C SER A 104 -1.51 0.06 -4.34
N LYS A 105 -0.31 0.56 -3.99
CA LYS A 105 0.10 0.71 -2.59
C LYS A 105 -0.78 1.71 -1.85
N ARG A 106 -1.12 2.84 -2.48
CA ARG A 106 -1.96 3.88 -1.86
C ARG A 106 -3.39 3.40 -1.60
N LEU A 107 -4.02 2.74 -2.57
CA LEU A 107 -5.34 2.13 -2.41
C LEU A 107 -5.38 1.14 -1.23
N LYS A 108 -4.33 0.32 -1.07
CA LYS A 108 -4.19 -0.58 0.09
C LYS A 108 -4.04 0.18 1.41
N ALA A 109 -3.25 1.26 1.42
CA ALA A 109 -3.08 2.10 2.61
C ALA A 109 -4.39 2.77 3.05
N MET A 110 -5.25 3.14 2.10
CA MET A 110 -6.60 3.65 2.37
C MET A 110 -7.62 2.56 2.76
N GLY A 111 -7.21 1.28 2.79
CA GLY A 111 -8.11 0.16 3.09
C GLY A 111 -9.11 -0.18 1.98
N MET A 112 -8.89 0.30 0.76
CA MET A 112 -9.75 0.04 -0.39
C MET A 112 -9.55 -1.39 -0.90
N ILE A 113 -10.65 -2.06 -1.22
CA ILE A 113 -10.65 -3.41 -1.80
C ILE A 113 -11.46 -3.43 -3.08
N GLN A 114 -10.95 -4.11 -4.11
CA GLN A 114 -11.68 -4.29 -5.35
C GLN A 114 -12.78 -5.34 -5.15
N LYS A 115 -14.03 -4.94 -5.41
CA LYS A 115 -15.19 -5.83 -5.40
C LYS A 115 -15.75 -5.95 -6.81
N GLN A 116 -16.28 -7.12 -7.13
CA GLN A 116 -17.05 -7.29 -8.36
C GLN A 116 -18.42 -6.62 -8.21
N GLY A 117 -18.94 -6.11 -9.32
CA GLY A 117 -20.30 -5.55 -9.36
C GLY A 117 -21.34 -6.63 -9.11
N ASN A 118 -22.48 -6.23 -8.54
CA ASN A 118 -23.60 -7.13 -8.35
C ASN A 118 -24.31 -7.38 -9.68
N TRP A 119 -24.66 -8.64 -9.94
CA TRP A 119 -25.48 -8.97 -11.10
C TRP A 119 -26.93 -8.53 -10.86
N VAL A 120 -27.47 -7.73 -11.78
CA VAL A 120 -28.87 -7.28 -11.75
C VAL A 120 -29.60 -7.98 -12.89
N PRO A 121 -30.74 -8.66 -12.63
CA PRO A 121 -31.41 -9.49 -13.64
C PRO A 121 -31.84 -8.76 -14.91
N TYR A 122 -32.21 -7.48 -14.79
CA TYR A 122 -32.57 -6.65 -15.93
C TYR A 122 -32.48 -5.17 -15.55
N GLU A 123 -32.32 -4.32 -16.56
CA GLU A 123 -32.34 -2.88 -16.42
C GLU A 123 -33.77 -2.38 -16.18
N LEU A 124 -34.00 -1.78 -15.02
CA LEU A 124 -35.31 -1.24 -14.65
C LEU A 124 -35.52 0.11 -15.33
N LYS A 125 -36.68 0.29 -15.95
CA LYS A 125 -37.12 1.61 -16.41
C LYS A 125 -37.66 2.41 -15.23
N SER A 126 -37.67 3.74 -15.34
CA SER A 126 -38.17 4.64 -14.28
C SER A 126 -39.55 4.24 -13.76
N ARG A 127 -40.47 3.88 -14.66
CA ARG A 127 -41.81 3.39 -14.30
C ARG A 127 -41.80 2.11 -13.46
N ASP A 128 -40.86 1.20 -13.74
CA ASP A 128 -40.75 -0.07 -12.99
C ASP A 128 -40.15 0.17 -11.59
N VAL A 129 -39.23 1.13 -11.46
CA VAL A 129 -38.71 1.59 -10.17
C VAL A 129 -39.84 2.19 -9.32
N GLU A 130 -40.63 3.11 -9.87
CA GLU A 130 -41.76 3.74 -9.18
C GLU A 130 -42.79 2.70 -8.71
N ARG A 131 -43.18 1.76 -9.59
CA ARG A 131 -44.12 0.68 -9.23
C ARG A 131 -43.59 -0.19 -8.10
N ARG A 132 -42.30 -0.53 -8.12
CA ARG A 132 -41.66 -1.33 -7.07
C ARG A 132 -41.58 -0.58 -5.75
N LEU A 133 -41.22 0.71 -5.79
CA LEU A 133 -41.16 1.55 -4.59
C LEU A 133 -42.55 1.69 -3.96
N PHE A 134 -43.57 1.99 -4.77
CA PHE A 134 -44.96 2.08 -4.32
C PHE A 134 -45.45 0.77 -3.69
N ALA A 135 -45.22 -0.37 -4.34
CA ALA A 135 -45.61 -1.66 -3.78
C ALA A 135 -44.91 -1.95 -2.44
N TYR A 136 -43.63 -1.58 -2.31
CA TYR A 136 -42.87 -1.72 -1.07
C TYR A 136 -43.43 -0.83 0.06
N GLU A 137 -43.73 0.43 -0.22
CA GLU A 137 -44.33 1.36 0.75
C GLU A 137 -45.70 0.87 1.23
N GLN A 138 -46.53 0.36 0.32
CA GLN A 138 -47.85 -0.20 0.64
C GLN A 138 -47.75 -1.49 1.48
N LEU A 139 -46.70 -2.29 1.30
CA LEU A 139 -46.47 -3.49 2.10
C LEU A 139 -45.93 -3.13 3.49
N LYS A 140 -44.99 -2.17 3.58
CA LYS A 140 -44.48 -1.69 4.87
C LYS A 140 -45.53 -0.93 5.70
N GLY A 141 -46.45 -0.21 5.05
CA GLY A 141 -47.53 0.49 5.72
C GLY A 141 -48.66 -0.42 6.25
N LYS A 142 -48.66 -1.71 5.90
CA LYS A 142 -49.68 -2.69 6.30
C LYS A 142 -49.35 -3.47 7.57
N ASP A 143 -48.19 -3.24 8.19
CA ASP A 143 -47.82 -3.86 9.46
C ASP A 143 -48.60 -3.29 10.68
N GLY A 144 -49.73 -2.60 10.46
CA GLY A 144 -50.49 -1.94 11.54
C GLY A 144 -52.00 -1.73 11.40
N SER A 145 -52.68 -2.16 10.33
CA SER A 145 -54.16 -2.12 10.29
C SER A 145 -54.79 -3.06 9.24
N ASP A 146 -55.63 -3.95 9.76
CA ASP A 146 -56.81 -4.55 9.12
C ASP A 146 -56.61 -5.54 7.96
N PHE A 147 -56.29 -6.78 8.32
CA PHE A 147 -56.87 -7.94 7.64
C PHE A 147 -58.33 -8.11 8.09
N CYS A 148 -59.24 -7.35 7.49
CA CYS A 148 -60.66 -7.69 7.47
C CYS A 148 -61.04 -8.04 6.03
N ILE A 149 -61.02 -9.33 5.70
CA ILE A 149 -61.74 -9.85 4.53
C ILE A 149 -63.21 -9.82 4.91
N ALA A 150 -63.98 -8.91 4.32
CA ALA A 150 -65.44 -9.03 4.31
C ALA A 150 -65.80 -10.08 3.24
N LEU A 151 -66.40 -11.18 3.69
CA LEU A 151 -67.17 -12.11 2.86
C LEU A 151 -68.46 -11.45 2.38
#